data_AF-A0A930RVV0-F1
#
_entry.id   AF-A0A930RVV0-F1
#
_cell.length_a   1.000
_cell.length_b   1.000
_cell.length_c   1.000
_cell.angle_alpha   90.00
_cell.angle_beta   90.00
_cell.angle_gamma   90.00
#
_symmetry.space_group_name_H-M   'P 1'
#
loop_
_entity.id
_entity.type
_entity.pdbx_description
1 polymer ?
#
loop_
_entity_poly.entity_id
_entity_poly.type
_entity_poly.pdbx_seq_one_letter_code
_entity_poly.pdbx_strand_id
1 'polypeptide(L)'
;MEQLFTSKGDANMENTKKYNRKRTLDITVMAMVVAIRLVMEMLPTIKFGLYVQIGFGFIGAAIAGVMLGPWRAALVGILVDILGNFFRGESGQFFIGYTFTALIGGLIYGYFLYKRPLRWEQIFMTVLLVTIFCNLG
;
A
#
# COMPACT_ATOMS: atom_id res chain seq x y z
N MET A 1 -15.12 -28.94 38.29
CA MET A 1 -15.95 -28.22 37.30
C MET A 1 -15.60 -26.74 37.27
N GLU A 2 -15.60 -26.01 38.40
CA GLU A 2 -15.31 -24.57 38.46
C GLU A 2 -13.95 -24.14 37.86
N GLN A 3 -12.88 -24.91 38.12
CA GLN A 3 -11.54 -24.58 37.60
C GLN A 3 -11.36 -24.78 36.09
N LEU A 4 -12.24 -25.57 35.45
CA LEU A 4 -12.29 -25.67 33.99
C LEU A 4 -12.97 -24.45 33.36
N PHE A 5 -13.92 -23.83 34.07
CA PHE A 5 -14.57 -22.59 33.62
C PHE A 5 -13.66 -21.37 33.80
N THR A 6 -12.86 -21.30 34.87
CA THR A 6 -11.89 -20.21 35.08
C THR A 6 -10.73 -20.28 34.07
N SER A 7 -10.13 -21.46 33.87
CA SER A 7 -9.05 -21.67 32.89
C SER A 7 -9.48 -21.34 31.45
N LYS A 8 -10.73 -21.66 31.09
CA LYS A 8 -11.30 -21.34 29.77
C LYS A 8 -11.60 -19.85 29.60
N GLY A 9 -11.95 -19.14 30.68
CA GLY A 9 -12.16 -17.69 30.70
C GLY A 9 -10.87 -16.90 30.53
N ASP A 10 -9.82 -17.28 31.26
CA ASP A 10 -8.51 -16.64 31.21
C ASP A 10 -7.85 -16.79 29.83
N ALA A 11 -7.95 -17.99 29.23
CA ALA A 11 -7.47 -18.25 27.88
C ALA A 11 -8.22 -17.39 26.83
N ASN A 12 -9.52 -17.15 27.01
CA ASN A 12 -10.30 -16.34 26.06
C ASN A 12 -9.97 -14.84 26.17
N MET A 13 -9.70 -14.36 27.39
CA MET A 13 -9.21 -12.99 27.64
C MET A 13 -7.81 -12.74 27.07
N GLU A 14 -6.90 -13.72 27.18
CA GLU A 14 -5.56 -13.59 26.59
C GLU A 14 -5.63 -13.56 25.06
N ASN A 15 -6.44 -14.44 24.46
CA ASN A 15 -6.63 -14.47 23.00
C ASN A 15 -7.25 -13.17 22.47
N THR A 16 -8.24 -12.60 23.15
CA THR A 16 -8.85 -11.31 22.75
C THR A 16 -7.89 -10.14 22.90
N LYS A 17 -7.10 -10.06 23.98
CA LYS A 17 -6.03 -9.04 24.12
C LYS A 17 -4.97 -9.19 23.01
N LYS A 18 -4.53 -10.41 22.74
CA LYS A 18 -3.53 -10.71 21.70
C LYS A 18 -4.05 -10.37 20.30
N TYR A 19 -5.32 -10.69 20.02
CA TYR A 19 -6.00 -10.33 18.77
C TYR A 19 -6.09 -8.81 18.58
N ASN A 20 -6.58 -8.10 19.60
CA ASN A 20 -6.70 -6.63 19.56
C ASN A 20 -5.34 -5.96 19.36
N ARG A 21 -4.29 -6.42 20.06
CA ARG A 21 -2.93 -5.89 19.90
C ARG A 21 -2.42 -6.06 18.47
N LYS A 22 -2.58 -7.24 17.86
CA LYS A 22 -2.15 -7.47 16.47
C LYS A 22 -2.89 -6.57 15.49
N ARG A 23 -4.21 -6.40 15.70
CA ARG A 23 -5.03 -5.53 14.87
C ARG A 23 -4.62 -4.06 14.98
N THR A 24 -4.34 -3.57 16.19
CA THR A 24 -3.83 -2.20 16.40
C THR A 24 -2.46 -2.00 15.74
N LEU A 25 -1.56 -2.98 15.86
CA LEU A 25 -0.25 -2.89 15.22
C LEU A 25 -0.37 -2.88 13.68
N ASP A 26 -1.24 -3.72 13.12
CA ASP A 26 -1.46 -3.77 11.67
C ASP A 26 -1.94 -2.43 11.10
N ILE A 27 -2.91 -1.77 11.75
CA ILE A 27 -3.40 -0.46 11.30
C ILE A 27 -2.35 0.63 11.44
N THR A 28 -1.54 0.61 12.51
CA THR A 28 -0.47 1.59 12.71
C THR A 28 0.62 1.43 11.65
N VAL A 29 1.00 0.20 11.31
CA VAL A 29 1.97 -0.08 10.25
C VAL A 29 1.43 0.38 8.89
N MET A 30 0.15 0.10 8.60
CA MET A 30 -0.47 0.62 7.36
C MET A 30 -0.46 2.15 7.30
N ALA A 31 -0.79 2.83 8.40
CA ALA A 31 -0.77 4.29 8.46
C ALA A 31 0.64 4.87 8.24
N MET A 32 1.68 4.24 8.81
CA MET A 32 3.08 4.66 8.56
C MET A 32 3.47 4.48 7.10
N VAL A 33 3.07 3.37 6.47
CA VAL A 33 3.35 3.12 5.05
C VAL A 33 2.63 4.13 4.14
N VAL A 34 1.37 4.49 4.47
CA VAL A 34 0.64 5.57 3.78
C VAL A 34 1.42 6.88 3.85
N ALA A 35 1.88 7.26 5.04
CA ALA A 35 2.64 8.49 5.25
C ALA A 35 3.95 8.50 4.43
N ILE A 36 4.72 7.41 4.48
CA ILE A 36 5.97 7.28 3.70
C ILE A 36 5.69 7.42 2.20
N ARG A 37 4.63 6.76 1.72
CA ARG A 37 4.28 6.77 0.30
C ARG A 37 3.82 8.16 -0.17
N LEU A 38 3.06 8.88 0.65
CA LEU A 38 2.70 10.28 0.40
C LEU A 38 3.94 11.17 0.29
N VAL A 39 4.90 11.04 1.21
CA VAL A 39 6.14 11.83 1.16
C VAL A 39 6.95 11.55 -0.11
N MET A 40 7.05 10.28 -0.52
CA MET A 40 7.74 9.89 -1.76
C MET A 40 7.07 10.48 -3.00
N GLU A 41 5.76 10.61 -2.96
CA GLU A 41 4.94 11.20 -4.01
C GLU A 41 5.04 12.73 -4.10
N MET A 42 5.35 13.40 -2.99
CA MET A 42 5.60 14.84 -2.95
C MET A 42 7.01 15.23 -3.43
N LEU A 43 7.91 14.26 -3.62
CA LEU A 43 9.24 14.54 -4.16
C LEU A 43 9.14 15.12 -5.58
N PRO A 44 9.96 16.13 -5.91
CA PRO A 44 9.94 16.74 -7.23
C PRO A 44 10.26 15.72 -8.31
N THR A 45 9.46 15.72 -9.37
CA THR A 45 9.67 14.85 -10.53
C THR A 45 10.91 15.31 -11.30
N ILE A 46 11.70 14.35 -11.78
CA ILE A 46 12.79 14.67 -12.71
C ILE A 46 12.16 14.87 -14.08
N LYS A 47 12.24 16.10 -14.59
CA LYS A 47 11.70 16.48 -15.89
C LYS A 47 12.79 16.35 -16.95
N PHE A 48 12.57 15.49 -17.93
CA PHE A 48 13.38 15.37 -19.14
C PHE A 48 12.66 16.09 -20.28
N GLY A 49 13.00 17.37 -20.48
CA GLY A 49 12.35 18.22 -21.47
C GLY A 49 10.90 18.57 -21.12
N LEU A 50 10.08 18.80 -22.15
CA LEU A 50 8.68 19.25 -22.01
C LEU A 50 7.67 18.11 -21.77
N TYR A 51 8.01 16.87 -22.14
CA TYR A 51 7.03 15.78 -22.25
C TYR A 51 7.23 14.62 -21.27
N VAL A 52 8.45 14.41 -20.74
CA VAL A 52 8.74 13.27 -19.88
C VAL A 52 8.98 13.74 -18.45
N GLN A 53 8.14 13.28 -17.53
CA GLN A 53 8.32 13.48 -16.09
C GLN A 53 8.41 12.13 -15.41
N ILE A 54 9.49 11.90 -14.68
CA ILE A 54 9.67 10.67 -13.89
C ILE A 54 9.41 11.02 -12.43
N GLY A 55 8.37 10.41 -11.87
CA GLY A 55 8.03 10.52 -10.45
C GLY A 55 8.57 9.36 -9.63
N PHE A 56 8.72 9.58 -8.31
CA PHE A 56 9.23 8.58 -7.37
C PHE A 56 8.13 7.81 -6.62
N GLY A 57 6.86 8.08 -6.90
CA GLY A 57 5.73 7.43 -6.22
C GLY A 57 5.70 5.90 -6.36
N PHE A 58 6.25 5.36 -7.46
CA PHE A 58 6.33 3.91 -7.68
C PHE A 58 7.16 3.19 -6.61
N ILE A 59 8.18 3.85 -6.06
CA ILE A 59 9.04 3.28 -5.01
C ILE A 59 8.21 3.07 -3.74
N GLY A 60 7.44 4.08 -3.35
CA GLY A 60 6.54 3.99 -2.20
C GLY A 60 5.46 2.93 -2.39
N ALA A 61 4.93 2.78 -3.61
CA ALA A 61 3.98 1.71 -3.95
C ALA A 61 4.61 0.32 -3.86
N ALA A 62 5.85 0.15 -4.34
CA ALA A 62 6.58 -1.11 -4.25
C ALA A 62 6.88 -1.49 -2.80
N ILE A 63 7.33 -0.55 -1.97
CA ILE A 63 7.55 -0.75 -0.52
C ILE A 63 6.25 -1.20 0.16
N ALA A 64 5.12 -0.54 -0.15
CA ALA A 64 3.82 -0.93 0.37
C ALA A 64 3.44 -2.36 -0.03
N GLY A 65 3.69 -2.76 -1.28
CA GLY A 65 3.48 -4.13 -1.76
C GLY A 65 4.31 -5.17 -1.01
N VAL A 66 5.61 -4.92 -0.84
CA VAL A 66 6.54 -5.82 -0.12
C VAL A 66 6.12 -6.03 1.33
N MET A 67 5.73 -4.95 2.02
CA MET A 67 5.47 -4.98 3.46
C MET A 67 4.06 -5.45 3.83
N LEU A 68 3.04 -5.01 3.07
CA LEU A 68 1.64 -5.16 3.46
C LEU A 68 0.93 -6.29 2.71
N GLY A 69 1.43 -6.71 1.56
CA GLY A 69 0.79 -7.70 0.71
C GLY A 69 -0.36 -7.14 -0.13
N PRO A 70 -1.00 -7.96 -0.99
CA PRO A 70 -1.86 -7.48 -2.07
C PRO A 70 -3.06 -6.65 -1.58
N TRP A 71 -3.85 -7.20 -0.66
CA TRP A 71 -5.08 -6.53 -0.21
C TRP A 71 -4.82 -5.22 0.55
N ARG A 72 -3.85 -5.24 1.46
CA ARG A 72 -3.49 -4.08 2.27
C ARG A 72 -2.78 -3.01 1.44
N ALA A 73 -1.92 -3.40 0.48
CA ALA A 73 -1.26 -2.47 -0.43
C ALA A 73 -2.25 -1.79 -1.40
N ALA A 74 -3.29 -2.51 -1.84
CA ALA A 74 -4.37 -1.94 -2.63
C ALA A 74 -5.15 -0.87 -1.85
N LEU A 75 -5.53 -1.16 -0.60
CA LEU A 75 -6.18 -0.18 0.29
C LEU A 75 -5.30 1.04 0.54
N VAL A 76 -4.01 0.83 0.80
CA VAL A 76 -3.04 1.93 0.93
C VAL A 76 -2.93 2.73 -0.37
N GLY A 77 -3.01 2.08 -1.55
CA GLY A 77 -3.04 2.76 -2.84
C GLY A 77 -4.23 3.72 -2.97
N ILE A 78 -5.44 3.26 -2.63
CA ILE A 78 -6.65 4.08 -2.64
C ILE A 78 -6.51 5.27 -1.67
N LEU A 79 -6.02 5.01 -0.44
CA LEU A 79 -5.87 6.06 0.57
C LEU A 79 -4.86 7.12 0.14
N VAL A 80 -3.70 6.68 -0.40
CA VAL A 80 -2.66 7.60 -0.87
C VAL A 80 -3.13 8.40 -2.07
N ASP A 81 -3.92 7.82 -2.98
CA ASP A 81 -4.47 8.55 -4.12
C ASP A 81 -5.42 9.67 -3.67
N ILE A 82 -6.38 9.34 -2.79
CA ILE A 82 -7.34 10.31 -2.25
C ILE A 82 -6.62 11.41 -1.43
N LEU A 83 -5.75 11.00 -0.51
CA LEU A 83 -5.02 11.93 0.36
C LEU A 83 -4.00 12.75 -0.43
N GLY A 84 -3.29 12.13 -1.37
CA GLY A 84 -2.29 12.78 -2.22
C GLY A 84 -2.93 13.84 -3.11
N ASN A 85 -4.08 13.53 -3.71
CA ASN A 85 -4.85 14.51 -4.46
C ASN A 85 -5.33 15.67 -3.56
N PHE A 86 -5.79 15.36 -2.34
CA PHE A 86 -6.19 16.37 -1.36
C PHE A 86 -5.02 17.29 -0.94
N PHE A 87 -3.83 16.75 -0.68
CA PHE A 87 -2.65 17.52 -0.28
C PHE A 87 -2.03 18.34 -1.41
N ARG A 88 -2.09 17.87 -2.65
CA ARG A 88 -1.55 18.61 -3.81
C ARG A 88 -2.39 19.82 -4.20
N GLY A 89 -3.63 19.93 -3.70
CA GLY A 89 -4.49 21.10 -3.95
C GLY A 89 -4.92 21.22 -5.41
N GLU A 90 -4.85 20.14 -6.19
CA GLU A 90 -5.36 20.07 -7.56
C GLU A 90 -6.88 19.89 -7.51
N SER A 91 -7.59 20.95 -7.10
CA SER A 91 -9.03 21.03 -6.79
C SER A 91 -9.98 20.70 -7.95
N GLY A 92 -9.51 20.07 -9.04
CA GLY A 92 -10.29 19.79 -10.24
C GLY A 92 -10.00 18.47 -10.97
N GLN A 93 -9.09 17.62 -10.49
CA GLN A 93 -8.71 16.38 -11.18
C GLN A 93 -8.84 15.10 -10.34
N PHE A 94 -9.69 15.10 -9.30
CA PHE A 94 -10.08 13.84 -8.68
C PHE A 94 -10.89 13.01 -9.67
N PHE A 95 -10.24 12.02 -10.28
CA PHE A 95 -10.86 11.07 -11.18
C PHE A 95 -10.82 9.68 -10.55
N ILE A 96 -11.99 9.06 -10.39
CA ILE A 96 -12.10 7.73 -9.78
C ILE A 96 -11.29 6.66 -10.54
N GLY A 97 -11.02 6.88 -11.83
CA GLY A 97 -10.13 6.00 -12.59
C GLY A 97 -8.70 6.01 -12.09
N TYR A 98 -8.16 7.14 -11.59
CA TYR A 98 -6.83 7.17 -10.97
C TYR A 98 -6.80 6.39 -9.66
N THR A 99 -7.87 6.47 -8.88
CA THR A 99 -8.02 5.63 -7.68
C THR A 99 -8.07 4.14 -8.05
N PHE A 100 -8.74 3.78 -9.16
CA PHE A 100 -8.82 2.40 -9.64
C PHE A 100 -7.48 1.90 -10.16
N THR A 101 -6.72 2.70 -10.90
CA THR A 101 -5.37 2.34 -11.31
C THR A 101 -4.42 2.25 -10.12
N ALA A 102 -4.58 3.11 -9.09
CA ALA A 102 -3.82 3.03 -7.83
C ALA A 102 -4.14 1.75 -7.03
N LEU A 103 -5.40 1.31 -7.02
CA LEU A 103 -5.84 0.03 -6.46
C LEU A 103 -5.17 -1.13 -7.18
N ILE A 104 -5.24 -1.17 -8.52
CA ILE A 104 -4.63 -2.21 -9.34
C ILE A 104 -3.11 -2.23 -9.17
N GLY A 105 -2.47 -1.06 -9.18
CA GLY A 105 -1.04 -0.93 -8.94
C GLY A 105 -0.65 -1.52 -7.58
N GLY A 106 -1.41 -1.21 -6.53
CA GLY A 106 -1.22 -1.80 -5.20
C GLY A 106 -1.40 -3.32 -5.18
N LEU A 107 -2.39 -3.86 -5.90
CA LEU A 107 -2.59 -5.30 -6.05
C LEU A 107 -1.43 -5.98 -6.77
N ILE A 108 -0.94 -5.41 -7.88
CA ILE A 108 0.16 -5.97 -8.67
C ILE A 108 1.45 -5.97 -7.86
N TYR A 109 1.82 -4.82 -7.26
CA TYR A 109 3.00 -4.76 -6.39
C TYR A 109 2.89 -5.72 -5.22
N GLY A 110 1.73 -5.78 -4.55
CA GLY A 110 1.54 -6.68 -3.43
C GLY A 110 1.46 -8.15 -3.83
N TYR A 111 0.97 -8.51 -5.01
CA TYR A 111 0.92 -9.92 -5.43
C TYR A 111 2.30 -10.47 -5.82
N PHE A 112 3.06 -9.68 -6.58
CA PHE A 112 4.35 -10.14 -7.12
C PHE A 112 5.51 -9.99 -6.12
N LEU A 113 5.51 -8.98 -5.26
CA LEU A 113 6.63 -8.73 -4.35
C LEU A 113 6.41 -9.28 -2.93
N TYR A 114 5.17 -9.59 -2.53
CA TYR A 114 4.91 -10.05 -1.16
C TYR A 114 5.37 -11.47 -0.92
N LYS A 115 6.22 -11.65 0.11
CA LYS A 115 6.79 -12.95 0.52
C LYS A 115 7.49 -13.72 -0.61
N ARG A 116 7.98 -13.02 -1.64
CA ARG A 116 8.78 -13.59 -2.73
C ARG A 116 10.19 -13.04 -2.69
N PRO A 117 11.21 -13.81 -3.14
CA PRO A 117 12.56 -13.29 -3.24
C PRO A 117 12.58 -12.13 -4.24
N LEU A 118 13.25 -11.02 -3.91
CA LEU A 118 13.33 -9.85 -4.79
C LEU A 118 14.33 -10.10 -5.93
N ARG A 119 13.93 -10.90 -6.93
CA ARG A 119 14.73 -11.14 -8.14
C ARG A 119 14.52 -10.02 -9.15
N TRP A 120 15.58 -9.63 -9.85
CA TRP A 120 15.53 -8.59 -10.89
C TRP A 120 14.43 -8.84 -11.93
N GLU A 121 14.26 -10.10 -12.38
CA GLU A 121 13.21 -10.50 -13.32
C GLU A 121 11.79 -10.21 -12.79
N GLN A 122 11.54 -10.46 -11.51
CA GLN A 122 10.21 -10.27 -10.91
C GLN A 122 9.90 -8.78 -10.74
N ILE A 123 10.88 -8.00 -10.30
CA ILE A 123 10.74 -6.54 -10.20
C ILE A 123 10.45 -5.97 -11.58
N PHE A 124 11.22 -6.37 -12.60
CA PHE A 124 11.05 -5.91 -13.97
C PHE A 124 9.65 -6.24 -14.51
N MET A 125 9.20 -7.50 -14.38
CA MET A 125 7.84 -7.89 -14.80
C MET A 125 6.75 -7.11 -14.06
N THR A 126 6.92 -6.88 -12.75
CA THR A 126 5.94 -6.13 -11.95
C THR A 126 5.83 -4.69 -12.42
N VAL A 127 6.96 -3.99 -12.58
CA VAL A 127 6.98 -2.59 -13.04
C VAL A 127 6.44 -2.48 -14.45
N LEU A 128 6.76 -3.45 -15.33
CA LEU A 128 6.24 -3.49 -16.69
C LEU A 128 4.72 -3.66 -16.71
N LEU A 129 4.17 -4.58 -15.92
CA LEU A 129 2.72 -4.77 -15.78
C LEU A 129 2.03 -3.50 -15.26
N VAL A 130 2.55 -2.91 -14.18
CA VAL A 130 1.99 -1.66 -13.64
C VAL A 130 2.06 -0.55 -14.67
N THR A 131 3.14 -0.44 -15.43
CA THR A 131 3.27 0.60 -16.45
C THR A 131 2.24 0.41 -17.56
N ILE A 132 2.02 -0.82 -18.05
CA ILE A 132 1.02 -1.11 -19.09
C ILE A 132 -0.41 -0.84 -18.58
N PHE A 133 -0.75 -1.31 -17.38
CA PHE A 133 -2.13 -1.23 -16.88
C PHE A 133 -2.48 0.11 -16.22
N CYS A 134 -1.53 0.76 -15.56
CA CYS A 134 -1.79 1.97 -14.78
C CYS A 134 -1.34 3.26 -15.49
N ASN A 135 -0.33 3.21 -16.37
CA ASN A 135 0.19 4.41 -17.04
C ASN A 135 -0.20 4.50 -18.52
N LEU A 136 -0.46 3.38 -19.20
CA LEU A 136 -0.84 3.32 -20.62
C LEU A 136 -2.30 2.96 -20.86
N GLY A 137 -3.05 2.64 -19.79
CA GLY A 137 -4.47 2.29 -19.81
C GLY A 137 -5.40 3.48 -19.63
#